data_AF-A0A161YL56-F1
#
_entry.id   AF-A0A161YL56-F1
#
_cell.length_a   1.000
_cell.length_b   1.000
_cell.length_c   1.000
_cell.angle_alpha   90.00
_cell.angle_beta   90.00
_cell.angle_gamma   90.00
#
_symmetry.space_group_name_H-M   'P 1'
#
loop_
_entity.id
_entity.type
_entity.pdbx_description
1 polymer ?
#
loop_
_entity_poly.entity_id
_entity_poly.type
_entity_poly.pdbx_seq_one_letter_code
_entity_poly.pdbx_strand_id
1 'polypeptide(L)'
;MDNIPYHMISDLEPHIGSQWRLKVWVTRIWQQFNHNGESIGTNMILVDVLFNNLTEVLFDGGVDLIQPHVFHFTNLSNVMATATQDEFLIDVVGILGRVQPINTFINKYNLQQSCIRFTIYDMDTSAKVTLYNEMAESFDQAIHDVVQHPIIVIISSCRAHSFRGQAELTNLAPTRFFINHNHAAVEELRDAISLHQKQMEHNRKNKRRMLAAEKKDESEYSPPKTNSSSSTTSRKMLLPSEKNNEVGESSKTLSDKIDKLIEAIEKLTAAIKKNQRRKFKCSITS
;
A
#
# COMPACT_ATOMS: atom_id res chain seq x y z
N MET A 1 -6.01 -29.35 -37.34
CA MET A 1 -5.30 -28.82 -36.16
C MET A 1 -5.63 -29.75 -35.01
N ASP A 2 -4.63 -30.42 -34.46
CA ASP A 2 -4.82 -31.39 -33.39
C ASP A 2 -5.37 -30.71 -32.12
N ASN A 3 -6.34 -31.35 -31.48
CA ASN A 3 -7.03 -30.83 -30.31
C ASN A 3 -6.19 -31.08 -29.03
N ILE A 4 -5.09 -30.36 -28.86
CA ILE A 4 -4.19 -30.49 -27.70
C ILE A 4 -4.92 -29.99 -26.44
N PRO A 5 -5.16 -30.76 -25.38
CA PRO A 5 -5.88 -30.27 -24.21
C PRO A 5 -5.16 -29.10 -23.52
N TYR A 6 -5.90 -28.28 -22.77
CA TYR A 6 -5.31 -27.29 -21.88
C TYR A 6 -4.77 -27.97 -20.62
N HIS A 7 -3.59 -27.55 -20.18
CA HIS A 7 -2.93 -27.98 -18.95
C HIS A 7 -2.93 -26.86 -17.90
N MET A 8 -2.80 -27.23 -16.62
CA MET A 8 -2.52 -26.27 -15.54
C MET A 8 -1.03 -25.97 -15.47
N ILE A 9 -0.64 -24.85 -14.85
CA ILE A 9 0.78 -24.54 -14.64
C ILE A 9 1.42 -25.61 -13.75
N SER A 10 0.67 -26.12 -12.76
CA SER A 10 1.12 -27.21 -11.87
C SER A 10 1.46 -28.50 -12.60
N ASP A 11 0.89 -28.69 -13.78
CA ASP A 11 1.08 -29.91 -14.55
C ASP A 11 2.33 -29.84 -15.42
N LEU A 12 3.01 -28.69 -15.51
CA LEU A 12 4.19 -28.51 -16.35
C LEU A 12 5.43 -29.12 -15.70
N GLU A 13 5.90 -30.23 -16.26
CA GLU A 13 7.20 -30.81 -15.92
C GLU A 13 8.24 -30.51 -17.02
N PRO A 14 9.55 -30.41 -16.68
CA PRO A 14 10.63 -30.15 -17.64
C PRO A 14 10.70 -31.14 -18.82
N HIS A 15 10.02 -32.29 -18.73
CA HIS A 15 10.03 -33.37 -19.71
C HIS A 15 8.67 -33.67 -20.34
N ILE A 16 7.65 -32.85 -20.07
CA ILE A 16 6.42 -32.93 -20.85
C ILE A 16 6.78 -32.60 -22.30
N GLY A 17 6.33 -33.46 -23.22
CA GLY A 17 6.62 -33.32 -24.64
C GLY A 17 6.35 -31.91 -25.16
N SER A 18 6.88 -31.59 -26.33
CA SER A 18 6.84 -30.24 -26.91
C SER A 18 5.44 -29.68 -27.25
N GLN A 19 4.37 -30.41 -26.91
CA GLN A 19 2.99 -30.05 -27.22
C GLN A 19 2.17 -29.88 -25.94
N TRP A 20 1.96 -28.64 -25.54
CA TRP A 20 1.07 -28.26 -24.44
C TRP A 20 0.39 -26.92 -24.74
N ARG A 21 -0.75 -26.67 -24.10
CA ARG A 21 -1.46 -25.38 -24.15
C ARG A 21 -1.86 -24.96 -22.74
N LEU A 22 -1.73 -23.69 -22.42
CA LEU A 22 -2.14 -23.13 -21.13
C LEU A 22 -3.22 -22.06 -21.31
N LYS A 23 -4.12 -21.95 -20.34
CA LYS A 23 -5.05 -20.81 -20.23
C LYS A 23 -4.68 -20.03 -18.96
N VAL A 24 -4.02 -18.89 -19.15
CA VAL A 24 -3.40 -18.12 -18.07
C VAL A 24 -3.69 -16.64 -18.17
N TRP A 25 -3.58 -15.97 -17.03
CA TRP A 25 -3.53 -14.53 -16.91
C TRP A 25 -2.08 -14.07 -16.76
N VAL A 26 -1.68 -13.11 -17.57
CA VAL A 26 -0.38 -12.47 -17.40
C VAL A 26 -0.52 -11.37 -16.36
N THR A 27 0.07 -11.57 -15.18
CA THR A 27 -0.02 -10.59 -14.08
C THR A 27 1.13 -9.60 -14.09
N ARG A 28 2.31 -9.99 -14.60
CA ARG A 28 3.48 -9.12 -14.75
C ARG A 28 4.20 -9.38 -16.06
N ILE A 29 4.77 -8.34 -16.65
CA ILE A 29 5.69 -8.40 -17.80
C ILE A 29 6.81 -7.39 -17.53
N TRP A 30 8.07 -7.79 -17.73
CA TRP A 30 9.21 -6.88 -17.67
C TRP A 30 10.32 -7.32 -18.61
N GLN A 31 11.14 -6.35 -19.04
CA GLN A 31 12.31 -6.63 -19.86
C GLN A 31 13.50 -7.02 -19.00
N GLN A 32 14.27 -8.00 -19.48
CA GLN A 32 15.56 -8.35 -18.93
C GLN A 32 16.64 -7.63 -19.71
N PHE A 33 17.60 -7.06 -18.98
CA PHE A 33 18.74 -6.36 -19.55
C PHE A 33 20.04 -7.04 -19.14
N ASN A 34 21.03 -7.04 -20.03
CA ASN A 34 22.39 -7.43 -19.69
C ASN A 34 23.15 -6.28 -18.99
N HIS A 35 24.42 -6.51 -18.65
CA HIS A 35 25.28 -5.52 -18.00
C HIS A 35 25.57 -4.28 -18.88
N ASN A 36 25.39 -4.39 -20.20
CA ASN A 36 25.54 -3.28 -21.15
C ASN A 36 24.23 -2.49 -21.35
N GLY A 37 23.15 -2.87 -20.67
CA GLY A 37 21.83 -2.24 -20.81
C GLY A 37 21.05 -2.68 -22.05
N GLU A 38 21.49 -3.73 -22.74
CA GLU A 38 20.79 -4.27 -23.90
C GLU A 38 19.68 -5.23 -23.46
N SER A 39 18.51 -5.16 -24.11
CA SER A 39 17.41 -6.07 -23.83
C SER A 39 17.74 -7.47 -24.34
N ILE A 40 17.77 -8.45 -23.44
CA ILE A 40 18.10 -9.85 -23.75
C ILE A 40 16.89 -10.79 -23.63
N GLY A 41 15.76 -10.28 -23.16
CA GLY A 41 14.56 -11.09 -23.01
C GLY A 41 13.38 -10.34 -22.40
N THR A 42 12.24 -11.02 -22.36
CA THR A 42 11.02 -10.58 -21.67
C THR A 42 10.63 -11.65 -20.69
N ASN A 43 10.44 -11.27 -19.43
CA ASN A 43 10.00 -12.13 -18.35
C ASN A 43 8.55 -11.83 -18.00
N MET A 44 7.82 -12.85 -17.54
CA MET A 44 6.41 -12.74 -17.19
C MET A 44 6.09 -13.53 -15.91
N ILE A 45 5.09 -13.07 -15.15
CA ILE A 45 4.42 -13.89 -14.13
C ILE A 45 3.04 -14.27 -14.67
N LEU A 46 2.75 -15.57 -14.63
CA LEU A 46 1.52 -16.18 -15.13
C LEU A 46 0.73 -16.78 -13.98
N VAL A 47 -0.59 -16.66 -14.02
CA VAL A 47 -1.51 -17.27 -13.05
C VAL A 47 -2.56 -18.06 -13.81
N ASP A 48 -2.78 -19.32 -13.46
CA ASP A 48 -3.81 -20.15 -14.06
C ASP A 48 -5.16 -20.03 -13.33
N VAL A 49 -6.15 -20.76 -13.84
CA VAL A 49 -7.56 -20.64 -13.45
C VAL A 49 -7.83 -21.18 -12.04
N LEU A 50 -6.89 -21.87 -11.39
CA LEU A 50 -7.10 -22.43 -10.03
C LEU A 50 -6.82 -21.43 -8.91
N PHE A 51 -5.98 -20.41 -9.15
CA PHE A 51 -5.63 -19.44 -8.10
C PHE A 51 -6.73 -18.40 -7.84
N ASN A 52 -7.73 -18.33 -8.71
CA ASN A 52 -8.99 -17.66 -8.47
C ASN A 52 -10.08 -18.74 -8.55
N ASN A 53 -10.97 -18.87 -7.57
CA ASN A 53 -12.25 -19.56 -7.77
C ASN A 53 -13.09 -18.78 -8.81
N LEU A 54 -12.69 -18.83 -10.08
CA LEU A 54 -13.42 -18.30 -11.21
C LEU A 54 -14.33 -19.42 -11.70
N THR A 55 -15.62 -19.28 -11.39
CA THR A 55 -16.68 -19.94 -12.14
C THR A 55 -16.61 -19.40 -13.57
N GLU A 56 -15.89 -20.12 -14.41
CA GLU A 56 -15.87 -20.15 -15.88
C GLU A 56 -16.11 -18.83 -16.65
N VAL A 57 -15.14 -18.38 -17.47
CA VAL A 57 -15.43 -17.48 -18.61
C VAL A 57 -14.64 -17.87 -19.86
N LEU A 58 -15.40 -18.09 -20.94
CA LEU A 58 -15.00 -18.12 -22.35
C LEU A 58 -15.02 -16.69 -22.90
N PHE A 59 -14.05 -16.31 -23.73
CA PHE A 59 -14.01 -14.99 -24.35
C PHE A 59 -15.08 -14.89 -25.45
N ASP A 60 -16.16 -14.16 -25.16
CA ASP A 60 -16.92 -13.46 -26.19
C ASP A 60 -17.33 -12.06 -25.68
N GLY A 61 -16.85 -11.03 -26.37
CA GLY A 61 -17.53 -9.74 -26.51
C GLY A 61 -17.81 -8.80 -25.32
N GLY A 62 -17.62 -9.15 -24.05
CA GLY A 62 -17.95 -8.25 -22.94
C GLY A 62 -17.16 -8.55 -21.69
N VAL A 63 -16.50 -7.55 -21.09
CA VAL A 63 -15.75 -7.72 -19.83
C VAL A 63 -16.35 -6.82 -18.77
N ASP A 64 -17.30 -7.38 -18.02
CA ASP A 64 -17.61 -6.93 -16.67
C ASP A 64 -16.53 -7.46 -15.71
N LEU A 65 -15.79 -6.52 -15.13
CA LEU A 65 -15.08 -6.55 -13.83
C LEU A 65 -14.43 -7.87 -13.37
N ILE A 66 -13.36 -8.30 -14.03
CA ILE A 66 -12.38 -9.22 -13.45
C ILE A 66 -11.37 -8.39 -12.63
N GLN A 67 -11.16 -8.72 -11.35
CA GLN A 67 -10.14 -8.04 -10.55
C GLN A 67 -8.74 -8.33 -11.14
N PRO A 68 -7.97 -7.32 -11.58
CA PRO A 68 -6.74 -7.51 -12.33
C PRO A 68 -5.55 -7.97 -11.48
N HIS A 69 -5.70 -8.07 -10.16
CA HIS A 69 -4.62 -8.37 -9.23
C HIS A 69 -4.98 -9.53 -8.32
N VAL A 70 -4.21 -10.61 -8.43
CA VAL A 70 -4.25 -11.75 -7.52
C VAL A 70 -3.06 -11.59 -6.58
N PHE A 71 -3.31 -11.68 -5.28
CA PHE A 71 -2.29 -11.56 -4.23
C PHE A 71 -2.24 -12.82 -3.37
N HIS A 72 -1.02 -13.27 -3.04
CA HIS A 72 -0.77 -14.33 -2.07
C HIS A 72 0.01 -13.74 -0.88
N PHE A 73 -0.74 -13.25 0.11
CA PHE A 73 -0.15 -12.51 1.22
C PHE A 73 0.63 -13.39 2.19
N THR A 74 1.89 -13.02 2.40
CA THR A 74 2.72 -13.48 3.49
C THR A 74 2.51 -12.56 4.70
N ASN A 75 2.16 -13.13 5.85
CA ASN A 75 2.03 -12.36 7.10
C ASN A 75 3.39 -11.76 7.50
N LEU A 76 3.40 -10.55 8.10
CA LEU A 76 4.65 -9.86 8.42
C LEU A 76 5.52 -10.63 9.42
N SER A 77 4.91 -11.42 10.30
CA SER A 77 5.63 -12.33 11.21
C SER A 77 6.45 -13.41 10.49
N ASN A 78 6.04 -13.80 9.28
CA ASN A 78 6.71 -14.85 8.49
C ASN A 78 7.79 -14.30 7.55
N VAL A 79 7.94 -12.98 7.42
CA VAL A 79 8.91 -12.37 6.49
C VAL A 79 10.35 -12.76 6.81
N MET A 80 10.70 -12.94 8.09
CA MET A 80 12.03 -13.45 8.48
C MET A 80 12.29 -14.87 7.96
N ALA A 81 11.29 -15.75 8.00
CA ALA A 81 11.43 -17.11 7.48
C ALA A 81 11.62 -17.07 5.96
N THR A 82 10.83 -16.26 5.25
CA THR A 82 11.00 -16.06 3.81
C THR A 82 12.36 -15.44 3.47
N ALA A 83 12.86 -14.51 4.27
CA ALA A 83 14.15 -13.86 4.03
C ALA A 83 15.36 -14.81 4.07
N THR A 84 15.18 -16.02 4.63
CA THR A 84 16.17 -17.11 4.61
C THR A 84 16.01 -18.06 3.42
N GLN A 85 14.93 -17.93 2.66
CA GLN A 85 14.64 -18.71 1.47
C GLN A 85 14.86 -17.82 0.24
N ASP A 86 15.89 -18.11 -0.55
CA ASP A 86 16.29 -17.24 -1.67
C ASP A 86 15.38 -17.33 -2.91
N GLU A 87 14.37 -18.18 -2.89
CA GLU A 87 13.68 -18.65 -4.11
C GLU A 87 12.34 -17.96 -4.40
N PHE A 88 11.74 -17.24 -3.45
CA PHE A 88 10.33 -16.83 -3.59
C PHE A 88 10.12 -15.31 -3.52
N LEU A 89 9.32 -14.81 -4.46
CA LEU A 89 8.70 -13.49 -4.37
C LEU A 89 7.45 -13.62 -3.49
N ILE A 90 7.23 -12.63 -2.63
CA ILE A 90 6.06 -12.59 -1.75
C ILE A 90 5.22 -11.35 -2.01
N ASP A 91 3.94 -11.45 -1.63
CA ASP A 91 3.08 -10.30 -1.49
C ASP A 91 2.88 -10.01 -0.01
N VAL A 92 2.88 -8.74 0.38
CA VAL A 92 2.61 -8.31 1.76
C VAL A 92 1.61 -7.17 1.78
N VAL A 93 0.91 -7.03 2.90
CA VAL A 93 0.03 -5.91 3.17
C VAL A 93 0.33 -5.38 4.57
N GLY A 94 0.32 -4.06 4.74
CA GLY A 94 0.51 -3.45 6.04
C GLY A 94 0.24 -1.97 6.05
N ILE A 95 0.12 -1.43 7.26
CA ILE A 95 -0.11 -0.02 7.51
C ILE A 95 1.22 0.71 7.38
N LEU A 96 1.24 1.81 6.61
CA LEU A 96 2.42 2.64 6.47
C LEU A 96 2.77 3.27 7.82
N GLY A 97 3.98 2.99 8.29
CA GLY A 97 4.58 3.59 9.47
C GLY A 97 5.52 4.73 9.12
N ARG A 98 6.69 4.75 9.75
CA ARG A 98 7.68 5.83 9.55
C ARG A 98 8.26 5.75 8.15
N VAL A 99 8.21 6.87 7.42
CA VAL A 99 8.86 7.06 6.12
C VAL A 99 10.08 7.95 6.28
N GLN A 100 11.18 7.61 5.60
CA GLN A 100 12.38 8.44 5.51
C GLN A 100 12.35 9.23 4.19
N PRO A 101 12.97 10.43 4.12
CA PRO A 101 13.12 11.15 2.86
C PRO A 101 13.80 10.30 1.79
N ILE A 102 13.48 10.53 0.51
CA ILE A 102 14.24 9.95 -0.60
C ILE A 102 15.72 10.30 -0.43
N ASN A 103 16.56 9.28 -0.55
CA ASN A 103 18.00 9.40 -0.52
C ASN A 103 18.59 9.01 -1.87
N THR A 104 19.50 9.83 -2.40
CA THR A 104 20.27 9.53 -3.62
C THR A 104 21.70 9.16 -3.26
N PHE A 105 22.24 8.14 -3.90
CA PHE A 105 23.60 7.65 -3.67
C PHE A 105 24.20 7.07 -4.95
N ILE A 106 25.53 6.97 -4.99
CA ILE A 106 26.25 6.28 -6.08
C ILE A 106 26.57 4.87 -5.59
N ASN A 107 26.16 3.84 -6.33
CA ASN A 107 26.45 2.46 -5.98
C ASN A 107 27.88 2.05 -6.38
N LYS A 108 28.30 0.83 -6.02
CA LYS A 108 29.63 0.29 -6.35
C LYS A 108 29.94 0.18 -7.86
N TYR A 109 28.93 0.35 -8.72
CA TYR A 109 29.05 0.35 -10.18
C TYR A 109 29.05 1.76 -10.76
N ASN A 110 29.23 2.80 -9.93
CA ASN A 110 29.17 4.21 -10.32
C ASN A 110 27.82 4.64 -10.92
N LEU A 111 26.75 3.92 -10.62
CA LEU A 111 25.40 4.30 -11.04
C LEU A 111 24.74 5.11 -9.93
N GLN A 112 24.17 6.26 -10.30
CA GLN A 112 23.29 7.01 -9.42
C GLN A 112 22.01 6.19 -9.16
N GLN A 113 21.67 6.02 -7.90
CA GLN A 113 20.47 5.33 -7.44
C GLN A 113 19.72 6.21 -6.44
N SER A 114 18.40 6.15 -6.46
CA SER A 114 17.54 6.72 -5.43
C SER A 114 16.92 5.61 -4.61
N CYS A 115 16.66 5.85 -3.33
CA CYS A 115 15.87 4.93 -2.52
C CYS A 115 15.01 5.67 -1.49
N ILE A 116 13.87 5.06 -1.15
CA ILE A 116 13.01 5.46 -0.04
C ILE A 116 12.89 4.31 0.93
N ARG A 117 12.99 4.61 2.23
CA ARG A 117 12.92 3.62 3.30
C ARG A 117 11.73 3.89 4.19
N PHE A 118 10.96 2.85 4.48
CA PHE A 118 9.83 2.95 5.38
C PHE A 118 9.58 1.64 6.12
N THR A 119 8.62 1.68 7.04
CA THR A 119 8.14 0.49 7.74
C THR A 119 6.67 0.26 7.42
N ILE A 120 6.29 -1.01 7.28
CA ILE A 120 4.88 -1.42 7.32
C ILE A 120 4.63 -2.26 8.56
N TYR A 121 3.42 -2.23 9.10
CA TYR A 121 3.05 -3.04 10.27
C TYR A 121 1.61 -3.58 10.16
N ASP A 122 1.35 -4.72 10.80
CA ASP A 122 0.06 -5.44 10.81
C ASP A 122 -0.52 -5.52 12.24
N MET A 123 -0.31 -4.46 13.03
CA MET A 123 -0.62 -4.31 14.46
C MET A 123 0.34 -5.05 15.40
N ASP A 124 0.74 -6.26 15.07
CA ASP A 124 1.58 -7.10 15.94
C ASP A 124 3.06 -7.02 15.56
N THR A 125 3.35 -7.03 14.25
CA THR A 125 4.71 -7.09 13.72
C THR A 125 4.96 -5.95 12.75
N SER A 126 6.23 -5.64 12.52
CA SER A 126 6.65 -4.65 11.51
C SER A 126 7.71 -5.22 10.58
N ALA A 127 7.66 -4.84 9.31
CA ALA A 127 8.69 -5.11 8.33
C ALA A 127 9.30 -3.80 7.81
N LYS A 128 10.62 -3.81 7.57
CA LYS A 128 11.31 -2.72 6.89
C LYS A 128 11.19 -2.90 5.39
N VAL A 129 11.05 -1.79 4.68
CA VAL A 129 10.95 -1.76 3.23
C VAL A 129 11.92 -0.73 2.69
N THR A 130 12.69 -1.10 1.67
CA THR A 130 13.45 -0.17 0.84
C THR A 130 13.03 -0.33 -0.61
N LEU A 131 12.50 0.74 -1.21
CA LEU A 131 12.23 0.80 -2.65
C LEU A 131 13.32 1.62 -3.34
N TYR A 132 13.69 1.24 -4.55
CA TYR A 132 14.76 1.86 -5.34
C TYR A 132 14.26 2.48 -6.64
N ASN A 133 14.98 3.53 -7.07
CA ASN A 133 14.87 4.21 -8.36
C ASN A 133 13.46 4.74 -8.65
N GLU A 134 12.97 4.57 -9.88
CA GLU A 134 11.63 5.01 -10.32
C GLU A 134 10.51 4.58 -9.36
N MET A 135 10.61 3.40 -8.75
CA MET A 135 9.62 2.93 -7.77
C MET A 135 9.67 3.73 -6.47
N ALA A 136 10.85 4.16 -6.03
CA ALA A 136 10.99 5.01 -4.85
C ALA A 136 10.33 6.37 -5.06
N GLU A 137 10.60 7.00 -6.21
CA GLU A 137 10.05 8.29 -6.61
C GLU A 137 8.53 8.24 -6.80
N SER A 138 8.04 7.20 -7.50
CA SER A 138 6.61 6.98 -7.68
C SER A 138 5.89 6.72 -6.36
N PHE A 139 6.52 5.97 -5.44
CA PHE A 139 5.93 5.72 -4.12
C PHE A 139 5.86 6.98 -3.27
N ASP A 140 6.94 7.77 -3.23
CA ASP A 140 7.00 9.04 -2.49
C ASP A 140 5.91 10.02 -2.96
N GLN A 141 5.77 10.20 -4.28
CA GLN A 141 4.70 11.00 -4.85
C GLN A 141 3.31 10.44 -4.46
N ALA A 142 3.13 9.12 -4.58
CA ALA A 142 1.84 8.50 -4.31
C ALA A 142 1.42 8.64 -2.84
N ILE A 143 2.34 8.53 -1.86
CA ILE A 143 2.01 8.74 -0.44
C ILE A 143 1.73 10.21 -0.11
N HIS A 144 2.32 11.15 -0.85
CA HIS A 144 2.06 12.59 -0.68
C HIS A 144 0.67 13.00 -1.19
N ASP A 145 0.16 12.32 -2.22
CA ASP A 145 -1.15 12.61 -2.82
C ASP A 145 -2.34 11.93 -2.11
N VAL A 146 -2.07 11.09 -1.10
CA VAL A 146 -3.10 10.29 -0.44
C VAL A 146 -3.88 11.11 0.57
N VAL A 147 -5.21 11.10 0.42
CA VAL A 147 -6.16 11.75 1.33
C VAL A 147 -6.73 10.78 2.39
N GLN A 148 -6.69 9.48 2.12
CA GLN A 148 -7.29 8.47 3.00
C GLN A 148 -6.27 7.91 3.99
N HIS A 149 -6.59 8.04 5.28
CA HIS A 149 -5.79 7.52 6.38
C HIS A 149 -6.55 6.45 7.20
N PRO A 150 -5.84 5.47 7.80
CA PRO A 150 -4.40 5.22 7.67
C PRO A 150 -4.05 4.78 6.24
N ILE A 151 -2.80 5.06 5.82
CA ILE A 151 -2.29 4.61 4.51
C ILE A 151 -1.97 3.12 4.64
N ILE A 152 -2.64 2.29 3.88
CA ILE A 152 -2.40 0.85 3.82
C ILE A 152 -1.75 0.54 2.48
N VAL A 153 -0.64 -0.19 2.52
CA VAL A 153 0.18 -0.49 1.34
C VAL A 153 0.16 -1.99 1.12
N ILE A 154 -0.21 -2.40 -0.09
CA ILE A 154 0.09 -3.73 -0.63
C ILE A 154 1.40 -3.60 -1.40
N ILE A 155 2.36 -4.46 -1.12
CA ILE A 155 3.57 -4.61 -1.93
C ILE A 155 3.55 -6.02 -2.49
N SER A 156 3.40 -6.11 -3.80
CA SER A 156 3.32 -7.39 -4.51
C SER A 156 4.63 -7.73 -5.19
N SER A 157 4.93 -9.03 -5.26
CA SER A 157 6.11 -9.60 -5.91
C SER A 157 7.42 -8.95 -5.42
N CYS A 158 7.53 -8.67 -4.12
CA CYS A 158 8.75 -8.14 -3.51
C CYS A 158 9.64 -9.28 -3.03
N ARG A 159 10.91 -8.96 -2.76
CA ARG A 159 11.87 -9.90 -2.21
C ARG A 159 12.10 -9.60 -0.74
N ALA A 160 11.95 -10.61 0.11
CA ALA A 160 12.46 -10.59 1.47
C ALA A 160 13.95 -10.97 1.47
N HIS A 161 14.75 -10.28 2.27
CA HIS A 161 16.14 -10.65 2.50
C HIS A 161 16.55 -10.30 3.93
N SER A 162 17.54 -11.01 4.46
CA SER A 162 18.10 -10.74 5.78
C SER A 162 19.27 -9.77 5.66
N PHE A 163 19.15 -8.62 6.31
CA PHE A 163 20.22 -7.64 6.43
C PHE A 163 20.49 -7.34 7.91
N ARG A 164 21.70 -7.65 8.37
CA ARG A 164 22.12 -7.47 9.78
C ARG A 164 21.15 -8.15 10.78
N GLY A 165 20.65 -9.33 10.43
CA GLY A 165 19.74 -10.10 11.28
C GLY A 165 18.30 -9.59 11.31
N GLN A 166 17.93 -8.68 10.40
CA GLN A 166 16.57 -8.16 10.28
C GLN A 166 16.06 -8.39 8.85
N ALA A 167 14.78 -8.73 8.75
CA ALA A 167 14.10 -8.87 7.48
C ALA A 167 13.85 -7.49 6.88
N GLU A 168 14.21 -7.38 5.61
CA GLU A 168 13.95 -6.19 4.81
C GLU A 168 13.35 -6.61 3.47
N LEU A 169 12.31 -5.89 3.06
CA LEU A 169 11.65 -6.06 1.79
C LEU A 169 12.24 -5.10 0.77
N THR A 170 12.52 -5.59 -0.42
CA THR A 170 13.05 -4.79 -1.53
C THR A 170 12.31 -5.05 -2.82
N ASN A 171 12.29 -4.06 -3.71
CA ASN A 171 11.71 -4.20 -5.03
C ASN A 171 12.63 -4.89 -6.03
N LEU A 172 12.00 -5.68 -6.90
CA LEU A 172 12.54 -6.22 -8.14
C LEU A 172 11.68 -5.72 -9.32
N ALA A 173 12.08 -6.05 -10.54
CA ALA A 173 11.35 -5.65 -11.74
C ALA A 173 9.83 -6.00 -11.75
N PRO A 174 9.38 -7.17 -11.25
CA PRO A 174 7.94 -7.48 -11.18
C PRO A 174 7.21 -6.79 -10.02
N THR A 175 7.93 -6.19 -9.06
CA THR A 175 7.31 -5.61 -7.86
C THR A 175 6.34 -4.50 -8.24
N ARG A 176 5.18 -4.45 -7.59
CA ARG A 176 4.22 -3.35 -7.71
C ARG A 176 3.68 -3.01 -6.34
N PHE A 177 3.43 -1.74 -6.07
CA PHE A 177 2.76 -1.30 -4.86
C PHE A 177 1.35 -0.81 -5.17
N PHE A 178 0.46 -0.91 -4.19
CA PHE A 178 -0.89 -0.37 -4.24
C PHE A 178 -1.18 0.32 -2.91
N ILE A 179 -1.70 1.55 -2.98
CA ILE A 179 -2.06 2.31 -1.80
C ILE A 179 -3.58 2.30 -1.65
N ASN A 180 -4.06 1.93 -0.46
CA ASN A 180 -5.47 1.91 -0.11
C ASN A 180 -6.34 1.18 -1.15
N HIS A 181 -5.80 0.10 -1.70
CA HIS A 181 -6.46 -0.65 -2.76
C HIS A 181 -7.77 -1.26 -2.28
N ASN A 182 -8.78 -1.32 -3.15
CA ASN A 182 -10.05 -1.98 -2.86
C ASN A 182 -9.84 -3.51 -2.82
N HIS A 183 -9.47 -4.02 -1.64
CA HIS A 183 -9.15 -5.42 -1.41
C HIS A 183 -9.53 -5.82 0.02
N ALA A 184 -10.04 -7.05 0.21
CA ALA A 184 -10.50 -7.54 1.51
C ALA A 184 -9.44 -7.38 2.61
N ALA A 185 -8.20 -7.78 2.36
CA ALA A 185 -7.09 -7.62 3.31
C ALA A 185 -6.81 -6.15 3.73
N VAL A 186 -7.12 -5.17 2.88
CA VAL A 186 -7.00 -3.74 3.23
C VAL A 186 -8.13 -3.34 4.18
N GLU A 187 -9.36 -3.74 3.89
CA GLU A 187 -10.52 -3.48 4.75
C GLU A 187 -10.40 -4.19 6.11
N GLU A 188 -9.95 -5.44 6.13
CA GLU A 188 -9.67 -6.19 7.37
C GLU A 188 -8.67 -5.45 8.28
N LEU A 189 -7.59 -4.90 7.71
CA LEU A 189 -6.64 -4.09 8.47
C LEU A 189 -7.28 -2.79 8.97
N ARG A 190 -8.11 -2.11 8.17
CA ARG A 190 -8.83 -0.90 8.62
C ARG A 190 -9.74 -1.20 9.79
N ASP A 191 -10.49 -2.28 9.73
CA ASP A 191 -11.41 -2.71 10.77
C ASP A 191 -10.66 -3.09 12.05
N ALA A 192 -9.56 -3.84 11.92
CA ALA A 192 -8.70 -4.22 13.04
C ALA A 192 -8.13 -2.98 13.76
N ILE A 193 -7.62 -1.99 13.02
CA ILE A 193 -7.11 -0.73 13.58
C ILE A 193 -8.23 0.03 14.29
N SER A 194 -9.39 0.14 13.64
CA SER A 194 -10.55 0.88 14.17
C SER A 194 -11.03 0.26 15.48
N LEU A 195 -11.07 -1.07 15.56
CA LEU A 195 -11.41 -1.79 16.77
C LEU A 195 -10.36 -1.59 17.87
N HIS A 196 -9.08 -1.71 17.53
CA HIS A 196 -7.97 -1.51 18.46
C HIS A 196 -7.98 -0.10 19.06
N GLN A 197 -8.21 0.93 18.25
CA GLN A 197 -8.32 2.31 18.70
C GLN A 197 -9.50 2.51 19.67
N LYS A 198 -10.68 1.97 19.35
CA LYS A 198 -11.85 2.02 20.26
C LYS A 198 -11.57 1.37 21.61
N GLN A 199 -10.89 0.22 21.60
CA GLN A 199 -10.52 -0.48 22.83
C GLN A 199 -9.52 0.31 23.66
N MET A 200 -8.50 0.90 23.02
CA MET A 200 -7.52 1.76 23.69
C MET A 200 -8.16 2.99 24.31
N GLU A 201 -9.12 3.62 23.63
CA GLU A 201 -9.89 4.73 24.19
C GLU A 201 -10.74 4.33 25.38
N HIS A 202 -11.42 3.18 25.30
CA HIS A 202 -12.21 2.65 26.41
C HIS A 202 -11.33 2.39 27.64
N ASN A 203 -10.18 1.73 27.44
CA ASN A 203 -9.20 1.47 28.49
C ASN A 203 -8.66 2.77 29.11
N ARG A 204 -8.41 3.80 28.29
CA ARG A 204 -7.97 5.11 28.76
C ARG A 204 -9.04 5.81 29.60
N LYS A 205 -10.30 5.73 29.20
CA LYS A 205 -11.44 6.28 29.97
C LYS A 205 -11.58 5.57 31.31
N ASN A 206 -11.50 4.23 31.34
CA ASN A 206 -11.59 3.45 32.57
C ASN A 206 -10.43 3.77 33.54
N LYS A 207 -9.19 3.85 33.04
CA LYS A 207 -8.02 4.22 33.84
C LYS A 207 -8.19 5.61 34.49
N ARG A 208 -8.75 6.58 33.76
CA ARG A 208 -9.03 7.92 34.30
C ARG A 208 -10.11 7.90 35.38
N ARG A 209 -11.15 7.07 35.23
CA ARG A 209 -12.20 6.91 36.25
C ARG A 209 -11.65 6.30 37.54
N MET A 210 -10.78 5.29 37.43
CA MET A 210 -10.13 4.68 38.60
C MET A 210 -9.24 5.68 39.35
N LEU A 211 -8.37 6.41 38.63
CA LEU A 211 -7.50 7.43 39.24
C LEU A 211 -8.30 8.59 39.88
N ALA A 212 -9.49 8.91 39.34
CA ALA A 212 -10.37 9.93 39.91
C ALA A 212 -11.13 9.43 41.15
N ALA A 213 -11.42 8.14 41.25
CA ALA A 213 -12.02 7.53 42.43
C ALA A 213 -11.00 7.47 43.57
N GLU A 214 -9.77 7.04 43.29
CA GLU A 214 -8.68 6.96 44.26
C GLU A 214 -8.32 8.32 44.87
N LYS A 215 -8.34 9.40 44.06
CA LYS A 215 -8.18 10.78 44.57
C LYS A 215 -9.34 11.30 45.41
N LYS A 216 -10.55 10.76 45.25
CA LYS A 216 -11.68 11.13 46.12
C LYS A 216 -11.53 10.49 47.49
N ASP A 217 -11.08 9.23 47.54
CA ASP A 217 -10.86 8.50 48.79
C ASP A 217 -9.70 9.10 49.62
N GLU A 218 -8.65 9.63 48.98
CA GLU A 218 -7.56 10.35 49.69
C GLU A 218 -7.98 11.74 50.22
N SER A 219 -9.01 12.37 49.65
CA SER A 219 -9.48 13.69 50.10
C SER A 219 -10.41 13.65 51.31
N GLU A 220 -10.86 12.45 51.71
CA GLU A 220 -11.77 12.24 52.84
C GLU A 220 -11.04 11.94 54.16
N TYR A 221 -9.71 11.82 54.13
CA TYR A 221 -8.87 11.73 55.33
C TYR A 221 -7.86 12.88 55.40
N SER A 222 -8.30 14.04 55.89
CA SER A 222 -7.41 15.09 56.39
C SER A 222 -7.80 15.46 57.81
N PRO A 223 -6.88 15.42 58.80
CA PRO A 223 -7.14 15.88 60.16
C PRO A 223 -7.35 17.40 60.19
N PRO A 224 -8.06 17.93 61.21
CA PRO A 224 -8.55 19.31 61.20
C PRO A 224 -7.39 20.31 61.21
N LYS A 225 -7.39 21.24 60.23
CA LYS A 225 -6.48 22.39 60.21
C LYS A 225 -7.13 23.60 60.86
N THR A 226 -6.38 24.21 61.76
CA THR A 226 -6.65 25.47 62.44
C THR A 226 -6.56 26.65 61.47
N ASN A 227 -7.43 27.64 61.72
CA ASN A 227 -7.57 28.86 60.94
C ASN A 227 -6.31 29.74 61.00
N SER A 228 -5.89 30.25 59.85
CA SER A 228 -5.28 31.58 59.77
C SER A 228 -5.65 32.27 58.46
N SER A 229 -6.11 33.49 58.63
CA SER A 229 -6.51 34.47 57.63
C SER A 229 -5.32 35.03 56.86
N SER A 230 -5.47 35.25 55.55
CA SER A 230 -5.05 36.52 54.93
C SER A 230 -5.67 36.71 53.54
N SER A 231 -6.11 37.94 53.35
CA SER A 231 -6.74 38.54 52.16
C SER A 231 -5.70 38.97 51.12
N THR A 232 -6.01 38.86 49.81
CA THR A 232 -5.76 39.95 48.82
C THR A 232 -6.42 39.74 47.44
N THR A 233 -7.40 40.60 47.17
CA THR A 233 -7.68 41.42 45.96
C THR A 233 -7.33 40.97 44.53
N SER A 234 -8.40 40.78 43.74
CA SER A 234 -8.70 41.19 42.35
C SER A 234 -7.61 41.57 41.32
N ARG A 235 -7.70 40.97 40.12
CA ARG A 235 -7.95 41.72 38.86
C ARG A 235 -8.44 40.83 37.71
N LYS A 236 -9.57 41.21 37.13
CA LYS A 236 -10.21 40.68 35.93
C LYS A 236 -9.93 41.69 34.81
N MET A 237 -9.40 41.26 33.66
CA MET A 237 -9.25 42.12 32.46
C MET A 237 -9.96 41.46 31.26
N LEU A 238 -10.80 42.29 30.62
CA LEU A 238 -11.55 42.05 29.40
C LEU A 238 -10.69 42.40 28.16
N LEU A 239 -10.75 41.53 27.13
CA LEU A 239 -10.92 41.74 25.67
C LEU A 239 -10.03 42.79 24.91
N PRO A 240 -9.69 42.58 23.60
CA PRO A 240 -10.69 42.46 22.52
C PRO A 240 -10.40 41.56 21.30
N SER A 241 -11.50 41.38 20.56
CA SER A 241 -11.73 40.74 19.27
C SER A 241 -11.07 41.45 18.07
N GLU A 242 -10.60 40.67 17.09
CA GLU A 242 -10.28 41.12 15.72
C GLU A 242 -10.90 40.11 14.73
N LYS A 243 -11.96 40.51 14.01
CA LYS A 243 -12.01 41.05 12.64
C LYS A 243 -12.08 39.96 11.55
N ASN A 244 -13.31 39.81 11.07
CA ASN A 244 -13.69 39.21 9.79
C ASN A 244 -13.00 39.95 8.63
N ASN A 245 -12.52 39.21 7.64
CA ASN A 245 -12.35 39.70 6.28
C ASN A 245 -12.85 38.62 5.31
N GLU A 246 -14.02 38.88 4.75
CA GLU A 246 -14.51 38.27 3.52
C GLU A 246 -13.64 38.74 2.35
N VAL A 247 -13.14 37.81 1.55
CA VAL A 247 -12.69 38.09 0.18
C VAL A 247 -13.45 37.12 -0.72
N GLY A 248 -14.48 37.63 -1.37
CA GLY A 248 -15.22 36.92 -2.39
C GLY A 248 -14.36 36.70 -3.63
N GLU A 249 -13.82 35.50 -3.79
CA GLU A 249 -13.41 35.01 -5.09
C GLU A 249 -14.67 34.75 -5.94
N SER A 250 -14.81 35.57 -6.98
CA SER A 250 -15.92 35.57 -7.93
C SER A 250 -16.25 34.15 -8.43
N SER A 251 -17.46 33.67 -8.16
CA SER A 251 -18.04 32.39 -8.58
C SER A 251 -17.83 32.04 -10.07
N LYS A 252 -17.59 33.01 -10.96
CA LYS A 252 -17.23 32.78 -12.37
C LYS A 252 -15.88 32.10 -12.56
N THR A 253 -14.85 32.41 -11.77
CA THR A 253 -13.52 31.80 -11.93
C THR A 253 -13.45 30.37 -11.43
N LEU A 254 -14.37 29.98 -10.53
CA LEU A 254 -14.51 28.61 -10.06
C LEU A 254 -15.21 27.73 -11.10
N SER A 255 -16.25 28.25 -11.76
CA SER A 255 -16.94 27.55 -12.87
C SER A 255 -15.97 27.24 -14.01
N ASP A 256 -15.16 28.23 -14.44
CA ASP A 256 -14.18 28.04 -15.52
C ASP A 256 -13.10 27.01 -15.16
N LYS A 257 -12.76 26.87 -13.87
CA LYS A 257 -11.82 25.85 -13.38
C LYS A 257 -12.45 24.46 -13.42
N ILE A 258 -13.75 24.33 -13.11
CA ILE A 258 -14.49 23.07 -13.15
C ILE A 258 -14.64 22.58 -14.59
N ASP A 259 -15.01 23.44 -15.53
CA ASP A 259 -15.20 23.05 -16.93
C ASP A 259 -13.89 22.55 -17.58
N LYS A 260 -12.77 23.20 -17.27
CA LYS A 260 -11.43 22.73 -17.70
C LYS A 260 -11.05 21.38 -17.10
N LEU A 261 -11.50 21.09 -15.88
CA LEU A 261 -11.24 19.81 -15.22
C LEU A 261 -12.04 18.68 -15.88
N ILE A 262 -13.30 18.95 -16.23
CA ILE A 262 -14.17 17.99 -16.94
C ILE A 262 -13.57 17.64 -18.31
N GLU A 263 -13.14 18.65 -19.09
CA GLU A 263 -12.52 18.43 -20.40
C GLU A 263 -11.23 17.59 -20.30
N ALA A 264 -10.42 17.79 -19.25
CA ALA A 264 -9.21 17.01 -19.00
C ALA A 264 -9.53 15.54 -18.67
N ILE A 265 -10.56 15.30 -17.85
CA ILE A 265 -11.01 13.94 -17.50
C ILE A 265 -11.52 13.20 -18.73
N GLU A 266 -12.29 13.86 -19.60
CA GLU A 266 -12.80 13.26 -20.84
C GLU A 266 -11.66 12.89 -21.81
N LYS A 267 -10.65 13.76 -21.97
CA LYS A 267 -9.46 13.48 -22.78
C LYS A 267 -8.66 12.29 -22.23
N LEU A 268 -8.49 12.20 -20.90
CA LEU A 268 -7.80 11.10 -20.25
C LEU A 268 -8.57 9.77 -20.44
N THR A 269 -9.89 9.82 -20.28
CA THR A 269 -10.78 8.66 -20.47
C THR A 269 -10.74 8.15 -21.92
N ALA A 270 -10.74 9.05 -22.90
CA ALA A 270 -10.60 8.71 -24.31
C ALA A 270 -9.22 8.11 -24.63
N ALA A 271 -8.15 8.65 -24.04
CA ALA A 271 -6.80 8.12 -24.19
C ALA A 271 -6.67 6.70 -23.61
N ILE A 272 -7.26 6.44 -22.43
CA ILE A 272 -7.31 5.12 -21.80
C ILE A 272 -8.08 4.13 -22.69
N LYS A 273 -9.27 4.50 -23.20
CA LYS A 273 -10.04 3.66 -24.14
C LYS A 273 -9.28 3.36 -25.42
N LYS A 274 -8.55 4.34 -25.98
CA LYS A 274 -7.71 4.16 -27.16
C LYS A 274 -6.52 3.24 -26.88
N ASN A 275 -5.94 3.30 -25.69
CA ASN A 275 -4.82 2.43 -25.30
C ASN A 275 -5.29 0.99 -25.01
N GLN A 276 -6.51 0.80 -24.51
CA GLN A 276 -7.09 -0.55 -24.34
C GLN A 276 -7.35 -1.27 -25.67
N ARG A 277 -7.68 -0.55 -26.75
CA ARG A 277 -7.80 -1.14 -28.10
C ARG A 277 -6.47 -1.58 -28.71
N ARG A 278 -5.32 -1.22 -28.12
CA ARG A 278 -3.98 -1.59 -28.60
C ARG A 278 -3.39 -2.80 -27.86
N LYS A 279 -4.14 -3.49 -27.00
CA LYS A 279 -3.60 -4.67 -26.29
C LYS A 279 -3.40 -5.84 -27.26
N PHE A 280 -2.14 -6.26 -27.31
CA PHE A 280 -1.53 -7.29 -28.12
C PHE A 280 -2.31 -8.62 -28.09
N LYS A 281 -2.63 -9.12 -29.29
CA LYS A 281 -2.95 -10.52 -29.52
C LYS A 281 -1.62 -11.28 -29.54
N CYS A 282 -1.14 -11.72 -28.38
CA CYS A 282 0.01 -12.61 -28.30
C CYS A 282 -0.49 -14.05 -28.36
N SER A 283 -0.49 -14.64 -29.54
CA SER A 283 -0.49 -16.08 -29.72
C SER A 283 0.96 -16.53 -29.77
N ILE A 284 1.45 -17.14 -28.70
CA ILE A 284 2.73 -17.85 -28.73
C ILE A 284 2.45 -19.18 -29.44
N THR A 285 2.74 -19.22 -30.73
CA THR A 285 2.91 -20.47 -31.47
C THR A 285 4.40 -20.71 -31.61
N SER A 286 4.86 -21.88 -31.16
CA SER A 286 6.19 -22.41 -31.50
C SER A 286 6.30 -22.64 -33.00
#